data_AF-A0A378PAE2-F1
#
_entry.id   AF-A0A378PAE2-F1
#
_cell.length_a   1.000
_cell.length_b   1.000
_cell.length_c   1.000
_cell.angle_alpha   90.00
_cell.angle_beta   90.00
_cell.angle_gamma   90.00
#
_symmetry.space_group_name_H-M   'P 1'
#
loop_
_entity.id
_entity.type
_entity.pdbx_description
1 polymer ?
#
loop_
_entity_poly.entity_id
_entity_poly.type
_entity_poly.pdbx_seq_one_letter_code
_entity_poly.pdbx_strand_id
1 'polypeptide(L)'
;MAGAGITSFAASHKQQKNLIPSGVEWIADRVVKIDPTDQQVQCANGTVMRYDFLVLATGLETRFDLIPGSEFIGTNGICSIYHKESVTKTAEMIDQFNGGNAIFTMPPVPIKCAGAPQKIMYLSDFIFRKNGVRQQTKITFATAGKVMFR
;
A
#
# COMPACT_ATOMS: atom_id res chain seq x y z
N MET A 1 -9.01 -2.43 -4.84
CA MET A 1 -9.66 -2.57 -6.16
C MET A 1 -8.71 -3.19 -7.17
N ALA A 2 -7.53 -2.60 -7.43
CA ALA A 2 -6.54 -3.20 -8.34
C ALA A 2 -6.09 -4.60 -7.91
N GLY A 3 -5.73 -4.80 -6.64
CA GLY A 3 -5.35 -6.12 -6.12
C GLY A 3 -6.46 -7.18 -6.15
N ALA A 4 -7.71 -6.82 -6.45
CA ALA A 4 -8.81 -7.78 -6.64
C ALA A 4 -9.22 -7.92 -8.11
N GLY A 5 -8.45 -7.36 -9.05
CA GLY A 5 -8.72 -7.42 -10.49
C GLY A 5 -9.90 -6.57 -10.98
N ILE A 6 -10.51 -5.73 -10.12
CA ILE A 6 -11.71 -4.94 -10.46
C ILE A 6 -11.37 -3.72 -11.35
N THR A 7 -10.17 -3.16 -11.17
CA THR A 7 -9.66 -2.02 -11.96
C THR A 7 -8.21 -2.27 -12.33
N SER A 8 -7.74 -1.71 -13.43
CA SER A 8 -6.31 -1.75 -13.76
C SER A 8 -5.50 -0.90 -12.80
N PHE A 9 -4.25 -1.31 -12.56
CA PHE A 9 -3.28 -0.50 -11.81
C PHE A 9 -2.98 0.82 -12.53
N ALA A 10 -2.92 0.80 -13.87
CA ALA A 10 -2.66 1.99 -14.68
C ALA A 10 -3.71 3.09 -14.45
N ALA A 11 -4.99 2.74 -14.27
CA ALA A 11 -6.05 3.70 -13.98
C ALA A 11 -5.86 4.44 -12.64
N SER A 12 -5.09 3.88 -11.69
CA SER A 12 -4.77 4.52 -10.41
C SER A 12 -3.54 5.42 -10.43
N HIS A 13 -2.89 5.57 -11.59
CA HIS A 13 -1.63 6.28 -11.72
C HIS A 13 -1.72 7.44 -12.72
N LYS A 14 -1.16 8.59 -12.35
CA LYS A 14 -1.00 9.77 -13.23
C LYS A 14 0.39 10.36 -13.02
N GLN A 15 0.95 11.01 -14.05
CA GLN A 15 2.20 11.74 -13.90
C GLN A 15 1.99 12.93 -12.96
N GLN A 16 2.79 13.00 -11.88
CA GLN A 16 2.66 14.02 -10.85
C GLN A 16 2.73 15.45 -11.39
N LYS A 17 3.59 15.70 -12.38
CA LYS A 17 3.74 17.00 -13.05
C LYS A 17 2.41 17.56 -13.60
N ASN A 18 1.51 16.66 -14.03
CA ASN A 18 0.22 17.04 -14.61
C ASN A 18 -0.84 17.36 -13.53
N LEU A 19 -0.51 17.14 -12.25
CA LEU A 19 -1.40 17.38 -11.10
C LEU A 19 -1.00 18.62 -10.31
N ILE A 20 0.13 19.25 -10.64
CA ILE A 20 0.59 20.46 -9.97
C ILE A 20 -0.31 21.64 -10.41
N PRO A 21 -0.85 22.43 -9.46
CA PRO A 21 -1.67 23.59 -9.81
C PRO A 21 -0.91 24.64 -10.61
N SER A 22 -1.63 25.39 -11.45
CA SER A 22 -1.04 26.52 -12.18
C SER A 22 -0.48 27.55 -11.20
N GLY A 23 0.72 28.06 -11.47
CA GLY A 23 1.41 29.04 -10.61
C GLY A 23 2.18 28.43 -9.44
N VAL A 24 2.17 27.10 -9.25
CA VAL A 24 2.95 26.42 -8.21
C VAL A 24 4.26 25.89 -8.79
N GLU A 25 5.38 26.21 -8.14
CA GLU A 25 6.68 25.64 -8.48
C GLU A 25 6.75 24.17 -8.04
N TRP A 26 7.09 23.27 -8.97
CA TRP A 26 7.29 21.85 -8.67
C TRP A 26 8.77 21.49 -8.62
N ILE A 27 9.23 21.21 -7.41
CA ILE A 27 10.61 20.78 -7.15
C ILE A 27 10.61 19.26 -7.06
N ALA A 28 10.96 18.62 -8.18
CA ALA A 28 10.96 17.17 -8.34
C ALA A 28 12.22 16.52 -7.72
N ASP A 29 12.37 16.64 -6.40
CA ASP A 29 13.47 16.01 -5.65
C ASP A 29 12.98 15.47 -4.29
N ARG A 30 13.78 14.61 -3.68
CA ARG A 30 13.55 14.05 -2.34
C ARG A 30 14.12 15.00 -1.28
N VAL A 31 13.29 15.36 -0.32
CA VAL A 31 13.73 16.03 0.92
C VAL A 31 14.53 15.05 1.77
N VAL A 32 15.69 15.49 2.27
CA VAL A 32 16.59 14.69 3.13
C VAL A 32 16.77 15.26 4.53
N LYS A 33 16.57 16.57 4.71
CA LYS A 33 16.63 17.23 6.01
C LYS A 33 15.61 18.37 6.08
N ILE A 34 14.98 18.52 7.24
CA ILE A 34 14.20 19.71 7.61
C ILE A 34 14.91 20.34 8.80
N ASP A 35 15.23 21.62 8.69
CA ASP A 35 15.79 22.43 9.76
C ASP A 35 14.74 23.46 10.21
N PRO A 36 14.00 23.20 11.30
CA PRO A 36 12.95 24.10 11.76
C PRO A 36 13.48 25.38 12.39
N THR A 37 14.70 25.37 12.93
CA THR A 37 15.34 26.54 13.56
C THR A 37 15.68 27.58 12.50
N ASP A 38 16.33 27.13 11.43
CA ASP A 38 16.74 28.02 10.34
C ASP A 38 15.68 28.18 9.24
N GLN A 39 14.51 27.56 9.45
CA GLN A 39 13.37 27.52 8.53
C GLN A 39 13.77 27.07 7.13
N GLN A 40 14.47 25.94 7.05
CA GLN A 40 15.05 25.41 5.82
C GLN A 40 14.71 23.95 5.55
N VAL A 41 14.67 23.61 4.26
CA VAL A 41 14.56 22.23 3.77
C VAL A 41 15.72 21.96 2.83
N GLN A 42 16.38 20.81 3.02
CA GLN A 42 17.45 20.32 2.15
C GLN A 42 16.94 19.17 1.30
N CYS A 43 17.21 19.25 -0.01
CA CYS A 43 16.93 18.19 -0.97
C CYS A 43 18.17 17.31 -1.21
N ALA A 44 17.95 16.11 -1.76
CA ALA A 44 18.99 15.12 -2.01
C ALA A 44 20.06 15.63 -3.00
N ASN A 45 19.69 16.49 -3.95
CA ASN A 45 20.63 17.13 -4.87
C ASN A 45 21.49 18.26 -4.24
N GLY A 46 21.31 18.55 -2.94
CA GLY A 46 22.02 19.61 -2.23
C GLY A 46 21.33 20.97 -2.23
N THR A 47 20.20 21.12 -2.93
CA THR A 47 19.39 22.35 -2.91
C THR A 47 18.90 22.62 -1.48
N VAL A 48 19.00 23.88 -1.06
CA VAL A 48 18.49 24.34 0.23
C VAL A 48 17.49 25.45 0.00
N MET A 49 16.30 25.33 0.58
CA MET A 49 15.20 26.28 0.43
C MET A 49 14.79 26.80 1.79
N ARG A 50 14.54 28.11 1.89
CA ARG A 50 13.92 28.71 3.07
C ARG A 50 12.40 28.72 2.92
N TYR A 51 11.69 28.71 4.03
CA TYR A 51 10.24 28.85 4.06
C TYR A 51 9.80 29.83 5.15
N ASP A 52 8.66 30.49 4.95
CA ASP A 52 7.93 31.18 6.02
C ASP A 52 6.98 30.20 6.74
N PHE A 53 6.41 29.26 5.98
CA PHE A 53 5.54 28.20 6.49
C PHE A 53 5.87 26.86 5.82
N LEU A 54 5.90 25.78 6.61
CA LEU A 54 6.14 24.42 6.11
C LEU A 54 4.92 23.52 6.39
N VAL A 55 4.35 22.95 5.32
CA VAL A 55 3.30 21.93 5.41
C VAL A 55 3.91 20.56 5.14
N LEU A 56 3.86 19.67 6.13
CA LEU A 56 4.36 18.30 5.99
C LEU A 56 3.25 17.35 5.52
N ALA A 57 3.41 16.82 4.31
CA ALA A 57 2.49 15.87 3.69
C ALA A 57 3.22 14.65 3.10
N THR A 58 4.25 14.16 3.80
CA THR A 58 5.17 13.10 3.33
C THR A 58 4.58 11.68 3.36
N GLY A 59 3.42 11.50 4.01
CA GLY A 59 2.72 10.22 4.08
C GLY A 59 3.32 9.24 5.08
N LEU A 60 3.18 7.93 4.79
CA LEU A 60 3.69 6.83 5.61
C LEU A 60 4.64 5.96 4.80
N GLU A 61 5.67 5.46 5.47
CA GLU A 61 6.59 4.45 4.93
C GLU A 61 6.10 3.04 5.25
N THR A 62 6.13 2.16 4.26
CA THR A 62 5.81 0.73 4.44
C THR A 62 7.07 -0.03 4.82
N ARG A 63 7.15 -0.51 6.06
CA ARG A 63 8.31 -1.20 6.62
C ARG A 63 8.22 -2.73 6.48
N PHE A 64 8.19 -3.21 5.23
CA PHE A 64 8.18 -4.66 4.95
C PHE A 64 9.47 -5.34 5.42
N ASP A 65 10.59 -4.60 5.47
CA ASP A 65 11.89 -5.03 5.99
C ASP A 65 11.85 -5.54 7.44
N LEU A 66 10.85 -5.12 8.22
CA LEU A 66 10.65 -5.61 9.58
C LEU A 66 9.98 -6.99 9.66
N ILE A 67 9.55 -7.54 8.51
CA ILE A 67 8.89 -8.83 8.41
C ILE A 67 9.85 -9.82 7.74
N PRO A 68 10.37 -10.82 8.48
CA PRO A 68 11.14 -11.91 7.91
C PRO A 68 10.35 -12.62 6.81
N GLY A 69 10.97 -12.86 5.65
CA GLY A 69 10.31 -13.46 4.48
C GLY A 69 9.57 -12.48 3.58
N SER A 70 9.67 -11.16 3.84
CA SER A 70 9.08 -10.13 2.97
C SER A 70 9.68 -10.09 1.57
N GLU A 71 10.89 -10.61 1.39
CA GLU A 71 11.53 -10.81 0.08
C GLU A 71 10.72 -11.72 -0.86
N PHE A 72 9.82 -12.55 -0.31
CA PHE A 72 8.93 -13.41 -1.10
C PHE A 72 7.64 -12.72 -1.55
N ILE A 73 7.40 -11.45 -1.18
CA ILE A 73 6.20 -10.71 -1.62
C ILE A 73 6.15 -10.65 -3.15
N GLY A 74 5.03 -11.12 -3.71
CA GLY A 74 4.84 -11.28 -5.16
C GLY A 74 5.26 -12.64 -5.70
N THR A 75 5.64 -13.58 -4.84
CA THR A 75 5.95 -14.98 -5.18
C THR A 75 5.35 -15.95 -4.16
N ASN A 76 5.30 -17.25 -4.46
CA ASN A 76 4.95 -18.31 -3.50
C ASN A 76 3.63 -18.08 -2.71
N GLY A 77 2.63 -17.46 -3.35
CA GLY A 77 1.35 -17.15 -2.72
C GLY A 77 1.38 -16.00 -1.69
N ILE A 78 2.50 -15.30 -1.55
CA ILE A 78 2.64 -14.14 -0.67
C ILE A 78 2.47 -12.88 -1.52
N CYS A 79 1.57 -11.99 -1.12
CA CYS A 79 1.34 -10.73 -1.83
C CYS A 79 0.86 -9.62 -0.90
N SER A 80 0.85 -8.38 -1.38
CA SER A 80 0.40 -7.24 -0.59
C SER A 80 -0.25 -6.18 -1.47
N ILE A 81 -1.45 -5.75 -1.08
CA ILE A 81 -2.15 -4.62 -1.70
C ILE A 81 -1.48 -3.26 -1.44
N TYR A 82 -0.50 -3.21 -0.54
CA TYR A 82 0.29 -2.01 -0.22
C TYR A 82 1.67 -2.01 -0.87
N HIS A 83 2.05 -3.09 -1.54
CA HIS A 83 3.32 -3.19 -2.24
C HIS A 83 3.10 -2.88 -3.73
N LYS A 84 3.67 -1.75 -4.18
CA LYS A 84 3.42 -1.20 -5.52
C LYS A 84 3.71 -2.21 -6.64
N GLU A 85 4.79 -2.98 -6.51
CA GLU A 85 5.25 -3.87 -7.58
C GLU A 85 4.51 -5.20 -7.60
N SER A 86 3.93 -5.63 -6.47
CA SER A 86 3.24 -6.93 -6.37
C SER A 86 1.72 -6.82 -6.39
N VAL A 87 1.14 -5.61 -6.31
CA VAL A 87 -0.31 -5.43 -6.31
C VAL A 87 -0.99 -5.98 -7.57
N THR A 88 -0.31 -5.96 -8.72
CA THR A 88 -0.81 -6.56 -9.96
C THR A 88 -0.85 -8.09 -9.86
N LYS A 89 0.18 -8.68 -9.25
CA LYS A 89 0.26 -10.13 -8.98
C LYS A 89 -0.74 -10.58 -7.92
N THR A 90 -1.13 -9.71 -6.99
CA THR A 90 -2.16 -10.04 -5.98
C THR A 90 -3.46 -10.50 -6.63
N ALA A 91 -3.90 -9.84 -7.70
CA ALA A 91 -5.13 -10.23 -8.40
C ALA A 91 -5.01 -11.61 -9.04
N GLU A 92 -3.90 -11.87 -9.72
CA GLU A 92 -3.60 -13.17 -10.36
C GLU A 92 -3.54 -14.29 -9.31
N MET A 93 -2.86 -14.06 -8.18
CA MET A 93 -2.75 -15.04 -7.11
C MET A 93 -4.10 -15.38 -6.47
N ILE A 94 -4.97 -14.38 -6.30
CA ILE A 94 -6.33 -14.61 -5.77
C ILE A 94 -7.17 -15.40 -6.78
N ASP A 95 -7.06 -15.10 -8.07
CA ASP A 95 -7.84 -15.78 -9.11
C ASP A 95 -7.40 -17.23 -9.31
N GLN A 96 -6.09 -17.49 -9.28
CA GLN A 96 -5.49 -18.82 -9.45
C GLN A 96 -5.49 -19.67 -8.18
N PHE A 97 -5.99 -19.14 -7.06
CA PHE A 97 -6.01 -19.86 -5.78
C PHE A 97 -6.97 -21.08 -5.84
N ASN A 98 -6.46 -22.27 -5.54
CA ASN A 98 -7.19 -23.54 -5.67
C ASN A 98 -7.71 -24.10 -4.33
N GLY A 99 -7.66 -23.32 -3.25
CA GLY A 99 -8.07 -23.75 -1.90
C GLY A 99 -6.90 -23.97 -0.94
N GLY A 100 -7.22 -24.33 0.30
CA GLY A 100 -6.28 -24.37 1.42
C GLY A 100 -6.46 -23.18 2.36
N ASN A 101 -5.37 -22.64 2.89
CA ASN A 101 -5.42 -21.52 3.85
C ASN A 101 -5.20 -20.19 3.13
N ALA A 102 -6.18 -19.30 3.21
CA ALA A 102 -6.07 -17.91 2.77
C ALA A 102 -5.92 -17.01 4.01
N ILE A 103 -4.72 -16.48 4.23
CA ILE A 103 -4.38 -15.67 5.41
C ILE A 103 -4.25 -14.20 4.99
N PHE A 104 -4.99 -13.35 5.68
CA PHE A 104 -4.97 -11.91 5.51
C PHE A 104 -4.51 -11.27 6.81
N THR A 105 -3.58 -10.31 6.74
CA THR A 105 -2.96 -9.74 7.93
C THR A 105 -3.23 -8.25 8.07
N MET A 106 -3.29 -7.77 9.31
CA MET A 106 -3.31 -6.35 9.63
C MET A 106 -2.27 -6.07 10.72
N PRO A 107 -1.23 -5.25 10.43
CA PRO A 107 -0.22 -4.89 11.42
C PRO A 107 -0.81 -3.96 12.49
N PRO A 108 -0.08 -3.71 13.59
CA PRO A 108 -0.42 -2.66 14.54
C PRO A 108 -0.55 -1.29 13.86
N VAL A 109 -1.36 -0.40 14.45
CA VAL A 109 -1.41 1.00 14.03
C VAL A 109 -0.07 1.70 14.35
N PRO A 110 0.37 2.68 13.55
CA PRO A 110 -0.35 3.34 12.44
C PRO A 110 -0.32 2.58 11.11
N ILE A 111 -1.43 2.63 10.36
CA ILE A 111 -1.57 2.10 9.00
C ILE A 111 -2.45 3.03 8.16
N LYS A 112 -2.11 3.25 6.88
CA LYS A 112 -3.00 3.96 5.95
C LYS A 112 -4.21 3.08 5.62
N CYS A 113 -5.42 3.63 5.69
CA CYS A 113 -6.68 2.92 5.36
C CYS A 113 -6.81 1.56 6.08
N ALA A 114 -7.02 1.58 7.40
CA ALA A 114 -7.13 0.39 8.26
C ALA A 114 -8.16 -0.67 7.79
N GLY A 115 -9.19 -0.27 7.02
CA GLY A 115 -10.15 -1.21 6.46
C GLY A 115 -9.69 -1.97 5.21
N ALA A 116 -8.60 -1.56 4.53
CA ALA A 116 -8.19 -2.21 3.28
C ALA A 116 -7.80 -3.70 3.42
N PRO A 117 -7.10 -4.14 4.50
CA PRO A 117 -6.82 -5.55 4.74
C PRO A 117 -8.09 -6.41 4.81
N GLN A 118 -9.17 -5.90 5.40
CA GLN A 118 -10.46 -6.58 5.44
C GLN A 118 -11.15 -6.56 4.08
N LYS A 119 -11.12 -5.41 3.40
CA LYS A 119 -11.72 -5.26 2.06
C LYS A 119 -11.16 -6.30 1.09
N ILE A 120 -9.85 -6.50 1.06
CA ILE A 120 -9.26 -7.50 0.15
C ILE A 120 -9.66 -8.92 0.56
N MET A 121 -9.73 -9.23 1.86
CA MET A 121 -10.23 -10.53 2.34
C MET A 121 -11.66 -10.80 1.85
N TYR A 122 -12.58 -9.86 1.99
CA TYR A 122 -13.96 -10.03 1.53
C TYR A 122 -14.06 -10.19 0.01
N LEU A 123 -13.24 -9.45 -0.74
CA LEU A 123 -13.17 -9.58 -2.20
C LEU A 123 -12.58 -10.93 -2.62
N SER A 124 -11.57 -11.42 -1.93
CA SER A 124 -11.03 -12.76 -2.15
C SER A 124 -12.06 -13.85 -1.84
N ASP A 125 -12.80 -13.75 -0.73
CA ASP A 125 -13.90 -14.67 -0.40
C ASP A 125 -14.95 -14.73 -1.53
N PHE A 126 -15.32 -13.56 -2.07
CA PHE A 126 -16.21 -13.47 -3.21
C PHE A 126 -15.64 -14.18 -4.45
N ILE A 127 -14.37 -13.95 -4.78
CA ILE A 127 -13.70 -14.59 -5.93
C ILE A 127 -13.60 -16.11 -5.72
N PHE A 128 -13.24 -16.58 -4.52
CA PHE A 128 -13.17 -18.01 -4.21
C PHE A 128 -14.53 -18.72 -4.34
N ARG A 129 -15.64 -18.04 -4.00
CA ARG A 129 -16.99 -18.56 -4.24
C ARG A 129 -17.29 -18.66 -5.73
N LYS A 130 -16.95 -17.61 -6.49
CA LYS A 130 -17.14 -17.57 -7.94
C LYS A 130 -16.34 -18.67 -8.65
N ASN A 131 -15.12 -18.93 -8.20
CA ASN A 131 -14.23 -19.94 -8.79
C ASN A 131 -14.50 -21.36 -8.25
N GLY A 132 -15.51 -21.54 -7.37
CA GLY A 132 -15.91 -22.86 -6.86
C GLY A 132 -14.99 -23.46 -5.79
N VAL A 133 -13.96 -22.75 -5.34
CA VAL A 133 -12.94 -23.26 -4.39
C VAL A 133 -13.22 -22.91 -2.93
N ARG A 134 -14.29 -22.15 -2.65
CA ARG A 134 -14.58 -21.65 -1.30
C ARG A 134 -14.75 -22.75 -0.26
N GLN A 135 -15.35 -23.89 -0.63
CA GLN A 135 -15.63 -24.98 0.32
C GLN A 135 -14.35 -25.65 0.84
N GLN A 136 -13.29 -25.70 0.03
CA GLN A 136 -11.97 -26.18 0.47
C GLN A 136 -11.04 -25.05 0.96
N THR A 137 -11.57 -23.85 1.22
CA THR A 137 -10.79 -22.69 1.66
C THR A 137 -11.09 -22.32 3.11
N LYS A 138 -10.05 -22.23 3.93
CA LYS A 138 -10.09 -21.63 5.26
C LYS A 138 -9.54 -20.20 5.19
N ILE A 139 -10.43 -19.23 5.41
CA ILE A 139 -10.06 -17.81 5.49
C ILE A 139 -9.72 -17.44 6.93
N THR A 140 -8.55 -16.82 7.13
CA THR A 140 -8.11 -16.31 8.44
C THR A 140 -7.74 -14.84 8.31
N PHE A 141 -8.30 -14.01 9.19
CA PHE A 141 -7.88 -12.61 9.34
C PHE A 141 -7.05 -12.45 10.62
N ALA A 142 -5.74 -12.38 10.47
CA ALA A 142 -4.80 -12.19 11.57
C ALA A 142 -4.55 -10.70 11.78
N THR A 143 -5.28 -10.10 12.72
CA THR A 143 -5.16 -8.68 13.06
C THR A 143 -4.49 -8.48 14.41
N ALA A 144 -3.61 -7.48 14.50
CA ALA A 144 -3.07 -7.01 15.78
C ALA A 144 -4.10 -6.18 16.58
N GLY A 145 -5.23 -5.80 15.97
CA GLY A 145 -6.31 -5.10 16.64
C GLY A 145 -7.12 -6.00 17.58
N LYS A 146 -7.64 -5.42 18.67
CA LYS A 146 -8.52 -6.14 19.62
C LYS A 146 -9.96 -6.30 19.14
N VAL A 147 -10.34 -5.57 18.09
CA VAL A 147 -11.68 -5.47 17.51
C VAL A 147 -11.56 -5.33 15.99
N MET A 148 -12.62 -5.70 15.26
CA MET A 148 -12.61 -5.63 13.79
C MET A 148 -12.66 -4.19 13.27
N PHE A 149 -13.49 -3.33 13.87
CA PHE A 149 -13.58 -1.92 13.52
C PHE A 149 -14.13 -1.14 14.73
N ARG A 150 -13.72 0.11 14.89
CA ARG A 150 -14.28 1.08 15.84
C ARG A 150 -14.50 2.39 15.12
#